data_AF-A0A957QMS0-F1
#
_entry.id   AF-A0A957QMS0-F1
#
_cell.length_a   1.000
_cell.length_b   1.000
_cell.length_c   1.000
_cell.angle_alpha   90.00
_cell.angle_beta   90.00
_cell.angle_gamma   90.00
#
_symmetry.space_group_name_H-M   'P 1'
#
loop_
_entity.id
_entity.type
_entity.pdbx_description
1 polymer ?
#
loop_
_entity_poly.entity_id
_entity_poly.type
_entity_poly.pdbx_seq_one_letter_code
_entity_poly.pdbx_strand_id
1 'polypeptide(L)'
;VFRQAVALGLPVLLAAADPDGGRLQALLGQAAFVIDALLGTGTNRPVTGQLAEILRLTAAELAKRDHGTLARLHSLQEWRPAPAARPQIIAVDCPSGLYCDDGRLDPLTLSADITVTFAGPKRGHLLPPGEMACGELVVADIGIDPALPAVAGVKVELATPGKVKGALPGRARVGHKGSFGRVMIVGGSDQYRGAPLLSGLGAFRAGAGLVNMALPETVRNAALAFMPEVSYLPVPGEKLLDAAAAAWLAKELPAYDGVLVGPGIGPAGPFLDAFFQLAELQAPLVVDADALNWLSTQPDWPALLPPLSLLTPHPGEMARLLGIPLHDLLSQNRIEVAQAAAAAWGHILLLKGAHTVVAHPDGRVVVLPFANSLLSVGGSGDVLGGLIVALAGQGAPLWEAAWAGAYLHGAAGEAARAQYGDAGLLAREIANGVPAVRRAMKSGFA
;
A
#
# COMPACT_ATOMS: atom_id res chain seq x y z
N VAL A 1 -8.93 -34.93 5.10
CA VAL A 1 -8.40 -34.70 6.46
C VAL A 1 -8.86 -35.74 7.47
N PHE A 2 -10.09 -35.72 8.01
CA PHE A 2 -10.52 -36.66 9.07
C PHE A 2 -10.20 -38.15 8.79
N ARG A 3 -10.62 -38.66 7.62
CA ARG A 3 -10.34 -40.05 7.22
C ARG A 3 -8.85 -40.37 7.12
N GLN A 4 -8.02 -39.42 6.68
CA GLN A 4 -6.57 -39.58 6.61
C GLN A 4 -5.95 -39.55 8.01
N ALA A 5 -6.42 -38.69 8.91
CA ALA A 5 -5.95 -38.64 10.29
C ALA A 5 -6.17 -39.99 11.00
N VAL A 6 -7.38 -40.56 10.83
CA VAL A 6 -7.70 -41.91 11.33
C VAL A 6 -6.80 -42.97 10.69
N ALA A 7 -6.60 -42.93 9.37
CA ALA A 7 -5.75 -43.89 8.67
C ALA A 7 -4.26 -43.82 9.08
N LEU A 8 -3.78 -42.63 9.44
CA LEU A 8 -2.43 -42.40 9.97
C LEU A 8 -2.31 -42.74 11.46
N GLY A 9 -3.37 -43.22 12.11
CA GLY A 9 -3.38 -43.56 13.53
C GLY A 9 -3.25 -42.35 14.46
N LEU A 10 -3.56 -41.15 13.96
CA LEU A 10 -3.56 -39.94 14.79
C LEU A 10 -4.74 -40.01 15.77
N PRO A 11 -4.56 -39.63 17.05
CA PRO A 11 -5.66 -39.53 18.00
C PRO A 11 -6.75 -38.57 17.48
N VAL A 12 -7.99 -39.02 17.51
CA VAL A 12 -9.15 -38.24 17.06
C VAL A 12 -10.15 -38.13 18.20
N LEU A 13 -10.50 -36.90 18.56
CA LEU A 13 -11.56 -36.58 19.50
C LEU A 13 -12.77 -36.05 18.73
N LEU A 14 -13.91 -36.72 18.88
CA LEU A 14 -15.18 -36.24 18.35
C LEU A 14 -15.90 -35.45 19.44
N ALA A 15 -16.47 -34.29 19.09
CA ALA A 15 -17.18 -33.43 20.05
C ALA A 15 -18.36 -34.16 20.73
N ALA A 16 -19.04 -35.08 20.02
CA ALA A 16 -20.08 -35.92 20.62
C ALA A 16 -19.56 -36.88 21.73
N ALA A 17 -18.25 -37.16 21.75
CA ALA A 17 -17.59 -37.98 22.76
C ALA A 17 -16.86 -37.13 23.84
N ASP A 18 -17.06 -35.81 23.83
CA ASP A 18 -16.52 -34.83 24.79
C ASP A 18 -17.56 -33.75 25.11
N PRO A 19 -18.74 -34.12 25.64
CA PRO A 19 -19.90 -33.22 25.76
C PRO A 19 -19.68 -32.06 26.74
N ASP A 20 -18.73 -32.19 27.67
CA ASP A 20 -18.31 -31.13 28.61
C ASP A 20 -17.05 -30.38 28.14
N GLY A 21 -16.44 -30.81 27.02
CA GLY A 21 -15.21 -30.23 26.47
C GLY A 21 -13.95 -30.48 27.31
N GLY A 22 -14.02 -31.33 28.33
CA GLY A 22 -12.93 -31.52 29.29
C GLY A 22 -11.67 -32.10 28.64
N ARG A 23 -11.82 -33.00 27.66
CA ARG A 23 -10.69 -33.56 26.93
C ARG A 23 -10.06 -32.54 25.99
N LEU A 24 -10.88 -31.73 25.30
CA LEU A 24 -10.38 -30.62 24.49
C LEU A 24 -9.57 -29.62 25.33
N GLN A 25 -10.08 -29.22 26.49
CA GLN A 25 -9.35 -28.33 27.42
C GLN A 25 -8.01 -28.93 27.86
N ALA A 26 -7.99 -30.21 28.24
CA ALA A 26 -6.76 -30.90 28.65
C ALA A 26 -5.70 -30.96 27.53
N LEU A 27 -6.14 -31.15 26.28
CA LEU A 27 -5.26 -31.13 25.10
C LEU A 27 -4.72 -29.72 24.82
N LEU A 28 -5.59 -28.71 24.86
CA LEU A 28 -5.19 -27.31 24.65
C LEU A 28 -4.23 -26.79 25.73
N GLY A 29 -4.39 -27.24 26.98
CA GLY A 29 -3.48 -26.92 28.08
C GLY A 29 -2.05 -27.44 27.87
N GLN A 30 -1.87 -28.45 27.02
CA GLN A 30 -0.57 -29.06 26.72
C GLN A 30 -0.07 -28.72 25.30
N ALA A 31 -0.91 -28.08 24.48
CA ALA A 31 -0.60 -27.82 23.09
C ALA A 31 0.58 -26.86 22.93
N ALA A 32 1.42 -27.12 21.93
CA ALA A 32 2.46 -26.22 21.45
C ALA A 32 1.96 -25.39 20.26
N PHE A 33 1.11 -26.00 19.43
CA PHE A 33 0.48 -25.41 18.26
C PHE A 33 -1.01 -25.74 18.26
N VAL A 34 -1.82 -24.82 17.77
CA VAL A 34 -3.23 -25.04 17.43
C VAL A 34 -3.38 -24.78 15.95
N ILE A 35 -3.82 -25.78 15.19
CA ILE A 35 -4.10 -25.65 13.77
C ILE A 35 -5.60 -25.46 13.61
N ASP A 36 -6.01 -24.24 13.28
CA ASP A 36 -7.38 -23.90 12.96
C ASP A 36 -7.66 -24.24 11.49
N ALA A 37 -8.41 -25.33 11.29
CA ALA A 37 -8.90 -25.77 9.98
C ALA A 37 -10.41 -26.05 10.03
N LEU A 38 -11.14 -25.31 10.87
CA LEU A 38 -12.58 -25.53 11.08
C LEU A 38 -13.42 -24.89 9.97
N LEU A 39 -13.10 -23.66 9.59
CA LEU A 39 -13.79 -22.88 8.57
C LEU A 39 -12.78 -22.24 7.60
N GLY A 40 -13.24 -21.89 6.39
CA GLY A 40 -12.45 -21.24 5.33
C GLY A 40 -13.36 -20.32 4.52
N THR A 41 -13.15 -20.18 3.21
CA THR A 41 -13.97 -19.26 2.37
C THR A 41 -15.48 -19.55 2.29
N GLY A 42 -15.95 -20.69 2.81
CA GLY A 42 -17.38 -21.06 2.78
C GLY A 42 -18.26 -20.35 3.81
N THR A 43 -17.69 -19.52 4.70
CA THR A 43 -18.42 -18.89 5.80
C THR A 43 -18.87 -17.47 5.51
N ASN A 44 -20.15 -17.34 5.16
CA ASN A 44 -20.89 -16.08 5.14
C ASN A 44 -22.05 -16.08 6.14
N ARG A 45 -21.95 -16.89 7.21
CA ARG A 45 -23.00 -17.06 8.23
C ARG A 45 -22.38 -17.02 9.63
N PRO A 46 -23.12 -16.52 10.64
CA PRO A 46 -22.67 -16.55 12.03
C PRO A 46 -22.29 -17.94 12.50
N VAL A 47 -21.25 -18.03 13.32
CA VAL A 47 -20.83 -19.30 13.91
C VAL A 47 -21.85 -19.73 14.97
N THR A 48 -22.42 -20.92 14.83
CA THR A 48 -23.51 -21.42 15.68
C THR A 48 -23.34 -22.89 16.05
N GLY A 49 -24.15 -23.37 17.00
CA GLY A 49 -24.20 -24.77 17.42
C GLY A 49 -22.88 -25.27 18.03
N GLN A 50 -22.57 -26.54 17.78
CA GLN A 50 -21.39 -27.22 18.33
C GLN A 50 -20.07 -26.53 17.97
N LEU A 51 -19.98 -25.90 16.78
CA LEU A 51 -18.79 -25.16 16.38
C LEU A 51 -18.56 -23.92 17.27
N ALA A 52 -19.63 -23.20 17.61
CA ALA A 52 -19.56 -22.05 18.52
C ALA A 52 -19.08 -22.47 19.92
N GLU A 53 -19.48 -23.65 20.39
CA GLU A 53 -19.02 -24.22 21.66
C GLU A 53 -17.52 -24.55 21.62
N ILE A 54 -17.06 -25.20 20.55
CA ILE A 54 -15.64 -25.53 20.34
C ILE A 54 -14.78 -24.25 20.33
N LEU A 55 -15.16 -23.24 19.54
CA LEU A 55 -14.40 -21.98 19.46
C LEU A 55 -14.40 -21.23 20.78
N ARG A 56 -15.54 -21.18 21.49
CA ARG A 56 -15.64 -20.52 22.80
C ARG A 56 -14.76 -21.21 23.85
N LEU A 57 -14.79 -22.55 23.91
CA LEU A 57 -13.94 -23.33 24.81
C LEU A 57 -12.46 -23.14 24.47
N THR A 58 -12.14 -23.15 23.17
CA THR A 58 -10.77 -22.94 22.69
C THR A 58 -10.26 -21.57 23.10
N ALA A 59 -10.99 -20.50 22.77
CA ALA A 59 -10.60 -19.14 23.14
C ALA A 59 -10.45 -18.96 24.66
N ALA A 60 -11.38 -19.53 25.45
CA ALA A 60 -11.32 -19.47 26.91
C ALA A 60 -10.11 -20.21 27.49
N GLU A 61 -9.72 -21.35 26.92
CA GLU A 61 -8.55 -22.10 27.38
C GLU A 61 -7.24 -21.43 26.98
N LEU A 62 -7.17 -20.90 25.76
CA LEU A 62 -6.01 -20.16 25.28
C LEU A 62 -5.76 -18.88 26.07
N ALA A 63 -6.82 -18.19 26.49
CA ALA A 63 -6.74 -17.00 27.34
C ALA A 63 -6.17 -17.28 28.75
N LYS A 64 -6.13 -18.54 29.20
CA LYS A 64 -5.52 -18.93 30.49
C LYS A 64 -3.99 -19.06 30.41
N ARG A 65 -3.41 -19.07 29.21
CA ARG A 65 -1.97 -19.32 29.00
C ARG A 65 -1.18 -18.02 28.91
N ASP A 66 0.08 -18.04 29.35
CA ASP A 66 0.92 -16.85 29.44
C ASP A 66 1.26 -16.27 28.05
N HIS A 67 1.10 -14.95 27.91
CA HIS A 67 1.40 -14.16 26.72
C HIS A 67 2.88 -13.75 26.60
N GLY A 68 3.79 -14.40 27.34
CA GLY A 68 5.23 -14.20 27.23
C GLY A 68 5.70 -14.07 25.78
N THR A 69 6.80 -13.33 25.56
CA THR A 69 7.27 -12.96 24.23
C THR A 69 7.45 -14.19 23.35
N LEU A 70 6.52 -14.39 22.39
CA LEU A 70 6.65 -15.44 21.39
C LEU A 70 7.96 -15.18 20.64
N ALA A 71 8.90 -16.11 20.75
CA ALA A 71 10.05 -16.14 19.85
C ALA A 71 9.48 -16.29 18.43
N ARG A 72 9.77 -15.32 17.55
CA ARG A 72 9.43 -15.41 16.12
C ARG A 72 10.00 -16.71 15.58
N LEU A 73 9.19 -17.47 14.84
CA LEU A 73 9.62 -18.69 14.17
C LEU A 73 10.56 -18.34 13.03
N HIS A 74 11.87 -18.35 13.32
CA HIS A 74 12.90 -18.21 12.31
C HIS A 74 13.24 -19.56 11.63
N SER A 75 12.97 -20.70 12.30
CA SER A 75 13.01 -22.04 11.72
C SER A 75 12.24 -23.06 12.58
N LEU A 76 11.60 -24.06 11.95
CA LEU A 76 10.94 -25.17 12.65
C LEU A 76 11.93 -26.12 13.36
N GLN A 77 13.22 -26.07 13.00
CA GLN A 77 14.23 -27.01 13.47
C GLN A 77 14.83 -26.62 14.83
N GLU A 78 14.75 -25.34 15.19
CA GLU A 78 15.38 -24.80 16.41
C GLU A 78 14.38 -24.42 17.51
N TRP A 79 13.09 -24.63 17.28
CA TRP A 79 12.04 -24.22 18.22
C TRP A 79 11.93 -25.16 19.43
N ARG A 80 11.98 -24.58 20.64
CA ARG A 80 11.68 -25.27 21.90
C ARG A 80 10.65 -24.45 22.69
N PRO A 81 9.43 -24.96 22.95
CA PRO A 81 8.46 -24.25 23.77
C PRO A 81 8.84 -24.30 25.25
N ALA A 82 8.59 -23.20 25.96
CA ALA A 82 8.46 -23.22 27.41
C ALA A 82 7.07 -23.79 27.79
N PRO A 83 6.95 -24.66 28.81
CA PRO A 83 5.70 -25.35 29.16
C PRO A 83 4.49 -24.45 29.49
N ALA A 84 4.70 -23.16 29.82
CA ALA A 84 3.65 -22.22 30.22
C ALA A 84 3.20 -21.24 29.10
N ALA A 85 3.91 -21.19 27.96
CA ALA A 85 3.63 -20.22 26.90
C ALA A 85 2.34 -20.56 26.14
N ARG A 86 1.60 -19.55 25.66
CA ARG A 86 0.47 -19.77 24.74
C ARG A 86 0.89 -20.56 23.50
N PRO A 87 0.10 -21.53 23.02
CA PRO A 87 0.42 -22.21 21.77
C PRO A 87 0.34 -21.22 20.62
N GLN A 88 1.13 -21.47 19.58
CA GLN A 88 1.00 -20.69 18.36
C GLN A 88 -0.23 -21.16 17.57
N ILE A 89 -1.05 -20.21 17.14
CA ILE A 89 -2.28 -20.48 16.38
C ILE A 89 -1.98 -20.31 14.89
N ILE A 90 -2.23 -21.36 14.11
CA ILE A 90 -2.03 -21.39 12.67
C ILE A 90 -3.39 -21.62 12.01
N ALA A 91 -3.89 -20.62 11.28
CA ALA A 91 -5.10 -20.75 10.49
C ALA A 91 -4.79 -21.34 9.11
N VAL A 92 -5.64 -22.28 8.69
CA VAL A 92 -5.63 -22.89 7.36
C VAL A 92 -6.69 -22.19 6.52
N ASP A 93 -6.26 -21.59 5.41
CA ASP A 93 -7.05 -20.75 4.50
C ASP A 93 -7.46 -19.37 5.03
N CYS A 94 -8.32 -19.32 6.05
CA CYS A 94 -8.78 -18.12 6.76
C CYS A 94 -8.90 -18.46 8.26
N PRO A 95 -8.68 -17.52 9.21
CA PRO A 95 -9.09 -17.70 10.60
C PRO A 95 -10.57 -18.04 10.71
N SER A 96 -10.93 -19.06 11.49
CA SER A 96 -12.32 -19.48 11.63
C SER A 96 -13.16 -18.38 12.26
N GLY A 97 -14.17 -17.91 11.53
CA GLY A 97 -15.00 -16.76 11.91
C GLY A 97 -14.71 -15.48 11.08
N LEU A 98 -13.64 -15.48 10.28
CA LEU A 98 -13.39 -14.42 9.30
C LEU A 98 -14.34 -14.52 8.10
N TYR A 99 -14.97 -13.40 7.77
CA TYR A 99 -15.71 -13.22 6.52
C TYR A 99 -14.71 -12.81 5.43
N CYS A 100 -14.26 -13.76 4.62
CA CYS A 100 -13.11 -13.57 3.73
C CYS A 100 -13.38 -12.55 2.57
N ASP A 101 -14.63 -12.12 2.33
CA ASP A 101 -14.98 -11.12 1.30
C ASP A 101 -14.87 -9.67 1.77
N ASP A 102 -15.19 -9.40 3.04
CA ASP A 102 -15.32 -8.03 3.57
C ASP A 102 -14.48 -7.75 4.82
N GLY A 103 -13.85 -8.77 5.40
CA GLY A 103 -12.98 -8.63 6.57
C GLY A 103 -13.72 -8.51 7.89
N ARG A 104 -15.05 -8.65 7.94
CA ARG A 104 -15.77 -8.72 9.22
C ARG A 104 -15.34 -9.97 10.00
N LEU A 105 -15.44 -9.88 11.32
CA LEU A 105 -15.14 -10.96 12.24
C LEU A 105 -16.42 -11.37 12.98
N ASP A 106 -16.67 -12.68 13.05
CA ASP A 106 -17.60 -13.23 14.03
C ASP A 106 -17.04 -12.98 15.45
N PRO A 107 -17.86 -12.70 16.47
CA PRO A 107 -17.39 -12.55 17.85
C PRO A 107 -16.60 -13.75 18.40
N LEU A 108 -16.77 -14.93 17.81
CA LEU A 108 -16.04 -16.16 18.16
C LEU A 108 -14.81 -16.40 17.29
N THR A 109 -14.39 -15.43 16.49
CA THR A 109 -13.23 -15.60 15.60
C THR A 109 -11.97 -15.91 16.41
N LEU A 110 -11.27 -16.96 16.02
CA LEU A 110 -9.99 -17.32 16.60
C LEU A 110 -8.86 -16.61 15.86
N SER A 111 -8.31 -15.54 16.45
CA SER A 111 -7.17 -14.83 15.85
C SER A 111 -5.95 -15.75 15.74
N ALA A 112 -5.34 -15.79 14.56
CA ALA A 112 -4.15 -16.57 14.26
C ALA A 112 -2.87 -15.76 14.44
N ASP A 113 -1.78 -16.44 14.77
CA ASP A 113 -0.43 -15.88 14.70
C ASP A 113 0.14 -16.01 13.28
N ILE A 114 -0.28 -17.04 12.54
CA ILE A 114 0.04 -17.27 11.11
C ILE A 114 -1.23 -17.73 10.39
N THR A 115 -1.52 -17.20 9.21
CA THR A 115 -2.53 -17.71 8.30
C THR A 115 -1.88 -18.21 7.03
N VAL A 116 -2.04 -19.50 6.72
CA VAL A 116 -1.60 -20.09 5.45
C VAL A 116 -2.79 -20.16 4.50
N THR A 117 -2.85 -19.23 3.56
CA THR A 117 -3.92 -19.18 2.55
C THR A 117 -3.46 -19.78 1.23
N PHE A 118 -4.40 -20.26 0.42
CA PHE A 118 -4.10 -21.00 -0.80
C PHE A 118 -4.40 -20.18 -2.06
N ALA A 119 -3.49 -20.27 -3.03
CA ALA A 119 -3.51 -19.65 -4.36
C ALA A 119 -3.48 -18.11 -4.39
N GLY A 120 -4.21 -17.46 -3.50
CA GLY A 120 -4.23 -16.01 -3.38
C GLY A 120 -4.84 -15.57 -2.06
N PRO A 121 -4.48 -14.35 -1.60
CA PRO A 121 -5.11 -13.74 -0.46
C PRO A 121 -6.59 -13.43 -0.76
N LYS A 122 -7.44 -13.57 0.25
CA LYS A 122 -8.82 -13.13 0.20
C LYS A 122 -8.89 -11.69 0.72
N ARG A 123 -9.89 -10.92 0.27
CA ARG A 123 -10.03 -9.49 0.62
C ARG A 123 -10.01 -9.28 2.14
N GLY A 124 -10.71 -10.13 2.88
CA GLY A 124 -10.80 -10.08 4.34
C GLY A 124 -9.48 -10.30 5.08
N HIS A 125 -8.43 -10.84 4.42
CA HIS A 125 -7.09 -10.91 5.02
C HIS A 125 -6.38 -9.56 5.08
N LEU A 126 -6.84 -8.58 4.29
CA LEU A 126 -6.19 -7.29 4.10
C LEU A 126 -7.11 -6.12 4.49
N LEU A 127 -8.34 -6.41 4.90
CA LEU A 127 -9.33 -5.42 5.29
C LEU A 127 -9.52 -5.49 6.81
N PRO A 128 -9.47 -4.35 7.53
CA PRO A 128 -9.80 -4.32 8.93
C PRO A 128 -11.31 -4.57 9.14
N PRO A 129 -11.72 -5.25 10.23
CA PRO A 129 -10.86 -5.76 11.30
C PRO A 129 -10.15 -7.09 10.99
N GLY A 130 -10.49 -7.76 9.88
CA GLY A 130 -10.02 -9.10 9.51
C GLY A 130 -8.50 -9.27 9.45
N GLU A 131 -7.78 -8.26 8.96
CA GLU A 131 -6.30 -8.28 8.92
C GLU A 131 -5.68 -8.55 10.30
N MET A 132 -6.30 -8.04 11.36
CA MET A 132 -5.80 -8.16 12.74
C MET A 132 -5.95 -9.56 13.30
N ALA A 133 -6.83 -10.37 12.72
CA ALA A 133 -7.03 -11.77 13.08
C ALA A 133 -6.13 -12.73 12.30
N CYS A 134 -5.43 -12.26 11.25
CA CYS A 134 -4.69 -13.15 10.34
C CYS A 134 -3.24 -13.41 10.76
N GLY A 135 -2.64 -12.55 11.58
CA GLY A 135 -1.21 -12.65 11.92
C GLY A 135 -0.32 -12.54 10.68
N GLU A 136 0.74 -13.34 10.60
CA GLU A 136 1.56 -13.43 9.39
C GLU A 136 0.81 -14.19 8.28
N LEU A 137 0.56 -13.51 7.14
CA LEU A 137 -0.12 -14.13 6.00
C LEU A 137 0.88 -14.77 5.05
N VAL A 138 0.79 -16.09 4.90
CA VAL A 138 1.57 -16.89 3.95
C VAL A 138 0.65 -17.35 2.82
N VAL A 139 1.00 -17.01 1.58
CA VAL A 139 0.26 -17.47 0.39
C VAL A 139 0.97 -18.69 -0.19
N ALA A 140 0.36 -19.86 -0.02
CA ALA A 140 0.83 -21.12 -0.56
C ALA A 140 0.37 -21.30 -2.02
N ASP A 141 1.34 -21.51 -2.91
CA ASP A 141 1.06 -21.96 -4.27
C ASP A 141 0.63 -23.43 -4.26
N ILE A 142 -0.57 -23.69 -4.74
CA ILE A 142 -1.16 -25.03 -4.84
C ILE A 142 -1.28 -25.50 -6.29
N GLY A 143 -0.63 -24.82 -7.24
CA GLY A 143 -0.63 -25.16 -8.66
C GLY A 143 -1.93 -24.81 -9.38
N ILE A 144 -2.62 -23.73 -8.97
CA ILE A 144 -3.78 -23.24 -9.72
C ILE A 144 -3.30 -22.68 -11.06
N ASP A 145 -3.85 -23.19 -12.16
CA ASP A 145 -3.56 -22.68 -13.49
C ASP A 145 -4.05 -21.22 -13.63
N PRO A 146 -3.15 -20.25 -13.88
CA PRO A 146 -3.53 -18.84 -14.04
C PRO A 146 -4.43 -18.58 -15.25
N ALA A 147 -4.50 -19.50 -16.22
CA ALA A 147 -5.38 -19.39 -17.37
C ALA A 147 -6.85 -19.75 -17.06
N LEU A 148 -7.16 -20.28 -15.87
CA LEU A 148 -8.53 -20.55 -15.47
C LEU A 148 -9.35 -19.25 -15.50
N PRO A 149 -10.56 -19.25 -16.10
CA PRO A 149 -11.38 -18.02 -16.20
C PRO A 149 -11.65 -17.35 -14.85
N ALA A 150 -11.79 -18.13 -13.77
CA ALA A 150 -11.99 -17.63 -12.42
C ALA A 150 -10.76 -16.90 -11.85
N VAL A 151 -9.56 -17.18 -12.37
CA VAL A 151 -8.29 -16.53 -11.98
C VAL A 151 -7.96 -15.39 -12.93
N ALA A 152 -8.03 -15.63 -14.23
CA ALA A 152 -7.78 -14.62 -15.26
C ALA A 152 -8.78 -13.45 -15.21
N GLY A 153 -9.99 -13.68 -14.70
CA GLY A 153 -11.00 -12.65 -14.48
C GLY A 153 -10.85 -11.84 -13.19
N VAL A 154 -9.87 -12.17 -12.32
CA VAL A 154 -9.64 -11.43 -11.07
C VAL A 154 -9.17 -10.03 -11.40
N LYS A 155 -9.92 -9.03 -10.93
CA LYS A 155 -9.56 -7.62 -11.10
C LYS A 155 -8.85 -7.01 -9.90
N VAL A 156 -8.84 -7.68 -8.75
CA VAL A 156 -8.24 -7.18 -7.51
C VAL A 156 -7.06 -8.07 -7.15
N GLU A 157 -5.86 -7.51 -7.21
CA GLU A 157 -4.62 -8.25 -6.97
C GLU A 157 -3.83 -7.67 -5.79
N LEU A 158 -3.02 -8.50 -5.14
CA LEU A 158 -2.03 -8.07 -4.17
C LEU A 158 -0.68 -7.82 -4.88
N ALA A 159 -0.04 -6.69 -4.61
CA ALA A 159 1.29 -6.41 -5.15
C ALA A 159 2.32 -7.37 -4.56
N THR A 160 3.06 -8.07 -5.44
CA THR A 160 4.13 -8.98 -5.06
C THR A 160 5.50 -8.47 -5.54
N PRO A 161 6.60 -8.89 -4.90
CA PRO A 161 7.95 -8.65 -5.39
C PRO A 161 8.15 -8.92 -6.89
N GLY A 162 7.64 -10.05 -7.38
CA GLY A 162 7.77 -10.47 -8.76
C GLY A 162 7.03 -9.54 -9.72
N LYS A 163 5.79 -9.18 -9.38
CA LYS A 163 4.98 -8.23 -10.16
C LYS A 163 5.65 -6.86 -10.24
N VAL A 164 6.15 -6.35 -9.11
CA VAL A 164 6.87 -5.07 -9.03
C VAL A 164 8.15 -5.10 -9.85
N LYS A 165 8.95 -6.16 -9.73
CA LYS A 165 10.15 -6.33 -10.55
C LYS A 165 9.86 -6.23 -12.05
N GLY A 166 8.75 -6.80 -12.52
CA GLY A 166 8.32 -6.74 -13.92
C GLY A 166 7.87 -5.35 -14.40
N ALA A 167 7.40 -4.50 -13.49
CA ALA A 167 6.97 -3.13 -13.80
C ALA A 167 8.10 -2.09 -13.71
N LEU A 168 9.24 -2.42 -13.08
CA LEU A 168 10.33 -1.47 -12.97
C LEU A 168 10.94 -1.18 -14.34
N PRO A 169 11.21 0.10 -14.67
CA PRO A 169 11.82 0.46 -15.94
C PRO A 169 13.22 -0.14 -16.05
N GLY A 170 13.55 -0.55 -17.28
CA GLY A 170 14.87 -1.07 -17.62
C GLY A 170 15.98 -0.06 -17.33
N ARG A 171 17.16 -0.56 -16.94
CA ARG A 171 18.35 0.28 -16.74
C ARG A 171 19.47 -0.21 -17.63
N ALA A 172 19.53 0.29 -18.87
CA ALA A 172 20.57 -0.07 -19.82
C ALA A 172 21.96 0.27 -19.25
N ARG A 173 22.93 -0.64 -19.48
CA ARG A 173 24.32 -0.45 -19.05
C ARG A 173 24.99 0.73 -19.76
N VAL A 174 24.63 0.94 -21.03
CA VAL A 174 25.04 2.09 -21.84
C VAL A 174 23.82 3.00 -21.95
N GLY A 175 23.75 3.99 -21.07
CA GLY A 175 22.67 4.99 -21.05
C GLY A 175 23.20 6.32 -20.53
N HIS A 176 22.58 7.42 -20.94
CA HIS A 176 22.88 8.76 -20.47
C HIS A 176 21.73 9.29 -19.60
N LYS A 177 21.91 10.47 -18.98
CA LYS A 177 20.89 11.09 -18.13
C LYS A 177 19.51 11.21 -18.81
N GLY A 178 19.47 11.61 -20.09
CA GLY A 178 18.22 11.64 -20.86
C GLY A 178 17.57 10.27 -21.11
N SER A 179 18.33 9.16 -21.10
CA SER A 179 17.77 7.82 -21.30
C SER A 179 16.94 7.33 -20.10
N PHE A 180 17.00 8.03 -18.97
CA PHE A 180 16.35 7.64 -17.72
C PHE A 180 15.29 8.66 -17.29
N GLY A 181 14.73 9.39 -18.26
CA GLY A 181 13.65 10.33 -18.03
C GLY A 181 14.09 11.67 -17.47
N ARG A 182 13.38 12.71 -17.90
CA ARG A 182 13.43 14.06 -17.37
C ARG A 182 12.09 14.39 -16.72
N VAL A 183 12.04 14.47 -15.40
CA VAL A 183 10.79 14.78 -14.68
C VAL A 183 10.74 16.24 -14.23
N MET A 184 9.52 16.76 -14.18
CA MET A 184 9.18 18.09 -13.66
C MET A 184 8.39 17.94 -12.34
N ILE A 185 8.82 18.65 -11.30
CA ILE A 185 8.10 18.76 -10.03
C ILE A 185 7.70 20.22 -9.84
N VAL A 186 6.40 20.45 -9.74
CA VAL A 186 5.78 21.77 -9.60
C VAL A 186 5.16 21.88 -8.22
N GLY A 187 5.68 22.79 -7.40
CA GLY A 187 5.22 22.90 -6.02
C GLY A 187 6.03 23.89 -5.19
N GLY A 188 5.89 23.75 -3.88
CA GLY A 188 6.51 24.63 -2.91
C GLY A 188 5.79 25.96 -2.74
N SER A 189 5.91 26.48 -1.53
CA SER A 189 5.38 27.75 -1.08
C SER A 189 6.19 28.23 0.10
N ASP A 190 5.94 29.46 0.55
CA ASP A 190 6.61 30.02 1.73
C ASP A 190 6.36 29.18 3.00
N GLN A 191 5.23 28.48 3.10
CA GLN A 191 4.96 27.58 4.23
C GLN A 191 5.57 26.19 4.04
N TYR A 192 5.50 25.63 2.83
CA TYR A 192 5.84 24.24 2.55
C TYR A 192 7.06 24.10 1.64
N ARG A 193 8.20 24.66 2.07
CA ARG A 193 9.46 24.67 1.28
C ARG A 193 10.07 23.29 1.05
N GLY A 194 9.86 22.35 1.99
CA GLY A 194 10.49 21.03 1.97
C GLY A 194 9.80 19.99 1.08
N ALA A 195 8.50 20.12 0.85
CA ALA A 195 7.70 19.13 0.12
C ALA A 195 8.23 18.82 -1.30
N PRO A 196 8.49 19.81 -2.17
CA PRO A 196 9.04 19.52 -3.50
C PRO A 196 10.46 18.93 -3.43
N LEU A 197 11.25 19.24 -2.40
CA LEU A 197 12.59 18.66 -2.21
C LEU A 197 12.51 17.17 -1.84
N LEU A 198 11.57 16.79 -0.97
CA LEU A 198 11.34 15.38 -0.66
C LEU A 198 10.85 14.60 -1.89
N SER A 199 9.99 15.22 -2.71
CA SER A 199 9.59 14.68 -4.01
C SER A 199 10.79 14.49 -4.95
N GLY A 200 11.68 15.49 -5.04
CA GLY A 200 12.88 15.39 -5.87
C GLY A 200 13.85 14.31 -5.40
N LEU A 201 14.04 14.18 -4.09
CA LEU A 201 14.85 13.12 -3.50
C LEU A 201 14.26 11.75 -3.83
N GLY A 202 12.94 11.58 -3.69
CA GLY A 202 12.22 10.38 -4.11
C GLY A 202 12.49 10.07 -5.59
N ALA A 203 12.35 11.07 -6.47
CA ALA A 203 12.56 10.91 -7.90
C ALA A 203 13.98 10.42 -8.25
N PHE A 204 15.02 11.03 -7.68
CA PHE A 204 16.40 10.58 -7.87
C PHE A 204 16.63 9.17 -7.33
N ARG A 205 16.05 8.82 -6.18
CA ARG A 205 16.18 7.49 -5.57
C ARG A 205 15.43 6.41 -6.35
N ALA A 206 14.33 6.76 -7.03
CA ALA A 206 13.68 5.95 -8.06
C ALA A 206 14.45 5.89 -9.40
N GLY A 207 15.53 6.66 -9.54
CA GLY A 207 16.43 6.61 -10.68
C GLY A 207 16.07 7.53 -11.83
N ALA A 208 15.30 8.61 -11.62
CA ALA A 208 15.17 9.65 -12.64
C ALA A 208 16.56 10.13 -13.10
N GLY A 209 16.73 10.31 -14.40
CA GLY A 209 17.99 10.77 -14.97
C GLY A 209 18.20 12.28 -14.79
N LEU A 210 17.11 13.04 -14.88
CA LEU A 210 17.07 14.47 -14.61
C LEU A 210 15.82 14.81 -13.79
N VAL A 211 16.01 15.54 -12.70
CA VAL A 211 14.91 16.11 -11.90
C VAL A 211 14.97 17.63 -12.03
N ASN A 212 13.84 18.21 -12.42
CA ASN A 212 13.70 19.65 -12.60
C ASN A 212 12.57 20.13 -11.70
N MET A 213 12.72 21.33 -11.16
CA MET A 213 11.72 21.90 -10.25
C MET A 213 11.29 23.28 -10.69
N ALA A 214 9.98 23.51 -10.62
CA ALA A 214 9.38 24.83 -10.71
C ALA A 214 8.87 25.22 -9.32
N LEU A 215 9.59 26.17 -8.71
CA LEU A 215 9.40 26.62 -7.34
C LEU A 215 9.32 28.15 -7.33
N PRO A 216 8.57 28.76 -6.40
CA PRO A 216 8.69 30.19 -6.15
C PRO A 216 10.14 30.57 -5.81
N GLU A 217 10.54 31.80 -6.12
CA GLU A 217 11.91 32.28 -5.93
C GLU A 217 12.44 32.07 -4.51
N THR A 218 11.64 32.36 -3.47
CA THR A 218 12.07 32.19 -2.08
C THR A 218 12.38 30.73 -1.75
N VAL A 219 11.60 29.79 -2.30
CA VAL A 219 11.79 28.36 -2.11
C VAL A 219 13.00 27.88 -2.91
N ARG A 220 13.14 28.32 -4.17
CA ARG A 220 14.27 28.01 -5.05
C ARG A 220 15.60 28.41 -4.40
N ASN A 221 15.68 29.63 -3.88
CA ASN A 221 16.92 30.14 -3.26
C ASN A 221 17.32 29.33 -2.02
N ALA A 222 16.35 28.87 -1.22
CA ALA A 222 16.60 27.99 -0.09
C ALA A 222 16.99 26.56 -0.51
N ALA A 223 16.34 26.03 -1.56
CA ALA A 223 16.53 24.67 -2.05
C ALA A 223 17.94 24.39 -2.56
N LEU A 224 18.60 25.39 -3.17
CA LEU A 224 19.96 25.28 -3.72
C LEU A 224 20.99 24.76 -2.70
N ALA A 225 20.81 25.07 -1.41
CA ALA A 225 21.70 24.61 -0.35
C ALA A 225 21.56 23.11 -0.01
N PHE A 226 20.44 22.48 -0.37
CA PHE A 226 20.10 21.12 0.05
C PHE A 226 20.16 20.09 -1.08
N MET A 227 19.91 20.50 -2.32
CA MET A 227 19.85 19.58 -3.46
C MET A 227 20.48 20.22 -4.71
N PRO A 228 21.81 20.21 -4.82
CA PRO A 228 22.52 20.79 -5.96
C PRO A 228 22.35 19.99 -7.26
N GLU A 229 21.87 18.75 -7.19
CA GLU A 229 21.65 17.88 -8.35
C GLU A 229 20.41 18.29 -9.17
N VAL A 230 19.49 19.06 -8.59
CA VAL A 230 18.25 19.51 -9.25
C VAL A 230 18.53 20.63 -10.22
N SER A 231 17.87 20.58 -11.38
CA SER A 231 17.78 21.73 -12.29
C SER A 231 16.59 22.61 -11.90
N TYR A 232 16.87 23.77 -11.30
CA TYR A 232 15.83 24.72 -10.87
C TYR A 232 15.47 25.67 -12.01
N LEU A 233 14.18 25.74 -12.37
CA LEU A 233 13.72 26.65 -13.41
C LEU A 233 13.58 28.09 -12.90
N PRO A 234 13.92 29.11 -13.72
CA PRO A 234 13.75 30.52 -13.41
C PRO A 234 12.27 30.96 -13.57
N VAL A 235 11.32 30.20 -13.02
CA VAL A 235 9.89 30.53 -13.07
C VAL A 235 9.60 31.86 -12.36
N PRO A 236 8.69 32.70 -12.90
CA PRO A 236 8.13 33.85 -12.20
C PRO A 236 7.44 33.47 -10.87
N GLY A 237 7.34 34.44 -9.96
CA GLY A 237 6.67 34.28 -8.67
C GLY A 237 7.64 34.25 -7.49
N GLU A 238 7.47 35.18 -6.54
CA GLU A 238 8.38 35.33 -5.40
C GLU A 238 8.11 34.28 -4.31
N LYS A 239 6.91 34.33 -3.71
CA LYS A 239 6.52 33.47 -2.56
C LYS A 239 5.59 32.33 -2.93
N LEU A 240 4.83 32.50 -4.01
CA LEU A 240 3.90 31.54 -4.58
C LEU A 240 4.06 31.56 -6.10
N LEU A 241 3.72 30.44 -6.74
CA LEU A 241 3.54 30.40 -8.18
C LEU A 241 2.24 31.14 -8.53
N ASP A 242 2.23 31.85 -9.65
CA ASP A 242 1.09 32.64 -10.13
C ASP A 242 0.74 32.30 -11.60
N ALA A 243 -0.26 32.98 -12.17
CA ALA A 243 -0.68 32.72 -13.54
C ALA A 243 0.44 32.97 -14.58
N ALA A 244 1.38 33.89 -14.31
CA ALA A 244 2.51 34.14 -15.19
C ALA A 244 3.51 32.98 -15.14
N ALA A 245 3.72 32.39 -13.96
CA ALA A 245 4.48 31.16 -13.80
C ALA A 245 3.87 30.01 -14.60
N ALA A 246 2.55 29.82 -14.53
CA ALA A 246 1.84 28.80 -15.30
C ALA A 246 2.02 28.97 -16.82
N ALA A 247 1.86 30.20 -17.33
CA ALA A 247 2.03 30.48 -18.76
C ALA A 247 3.47 30.28 -19.25
N TRP A 248 4.46 30.52 -18.38
CA TRP A 248 5.86 30.23 -18.67
C TRP A 248 6.11 28.71 -18.69
N LEU A 249 5.62 28.00 -17.67
CA LEU A 249 5.73 26.54 -17.55
C LEU A 249 5.09 25.79 -18.71
N ALA A 250 3.93 26.25 -19.19
CA ALA A 250 3.22 25.65 -20.31
C ALA A 250 4.11 25.48 -21.56
N LYS A 251 5.06 26.39 -21.79
CA LYS A 251 6.00 26.34 -22.92
C LYS A 251 7.13 25.33 -22.73
N GLU A 252 7.48 25.04 -21.49
CA GLU A 252 8.60 24.16 -21.11
C GLU A 252 8.14 22.70 -20.91
N LEU A 253 6.89 22.50 -20.47
CA LEU A 253 6.32 21.19 -20.16
C LEU A 253 6.49 20.10 -21.24
N PRO A 254 6.44 20.42 -22.57
CA PRO A 254 6.68 19.42 -23.61
C PRO A 254 8.07 18.76 -23.57
N ALA A 255 9.04 19.33 -22.86
CA ALA A 255 10.40 18.78 -22.75
C ALA A 255 10.57 17.73 -21.65
N TYR A 256 9.50 17.38 -20.93
CA TYR A 256 9.54 16.48 -19.77
C TYR A 256 8.78 15.19 -20.04
N ASP A 257 9.27 14.09 -19.46
CA ASP A 257 8.74 12.74 -19.61
C ASP A 257 7.75 12.37 -18.49
N GLY A 258 7.61 13.23 -17.47
CA GLY A 258 6.66 13.04 -16.38
C GLY A 258 6.54 14.29 -15.51
N VAL A 259 5.33 14.56 -15.01
CA VAL A 259 5.01 15.79 -14.27
C VAL A 259 4.34 15.45 -12.95
N LEU A 260 4.85 16.00 -11.85
CA LEU A 260 4.22 15.96 -10.53
C LEU A 260 3.83 17.39 -10.16
N VAL A 261 2.57 17.61 -9.81
CA VAL A 261 2.06 18.92 -9.37
C VAL A 261 1.38 18.80 -8.01
N GLY A 262 1.64 19.78 -7.15
CA GLY A 262 0.90 19.96 -5.91
C GLY A 262 1.69 19.89 -4.59
N PRO A 263 2.78 19.12 -4.43
CA PRO A 263 3.54 19.06 -3.18
C PRO A 263 3.92 20.44 -2.62
N GLY A 264 3.22 20.85 -1.56
CA GLY A 264 3.43 22.12 -0.87
C GLY A 264 3.16 23.38 -1.70
N ILE A 265 2.38 23.31 -2.79
CA ILE A 265 2.11 24.47 -3.66
C ILE A 265 1.34 25.60 -2.92
N GLY A 266 0.69 25.26 -1.79
CA GLY A 266 -0.07 26.21 -0.98
C GLY A 266 -1.30 26.76 -1.71
N PRO A 267 -1.79 27.96 -1.32
CA PRO A 267 -3.01 28.55 -1.89
C PRO A 267 -2.75 29.21 -3.25
N ALA A 268 -2.14 28.48 -4.19
CA ALA A 268 -1.77 28.96 -5.51
C ALA A 268 -2.90 28.77 -6.55
N GLY A 269 -4.14 29.12 -6.19
CA GLY A 269 -5.32 28.95 -7.05
C GLY A 269 -5.14 29.55 -8.46
N PRO A 270 -4.74 30.83 -8.60
CA PRO A 270 -4.51 31.44 -9.92
C PRO A 270 -3.45 30.73 -10.76
N PHE A 271 -2.46 30.11 -10.14
CA PHE A 271 -1.49 29.28 -10.84
C PHE A 271 -2.13 27.99 -11.34
N LEU A 272 -2.85 27.26 -10.49
CA LEU A 272 -3.47 25.98 -10.85
C LEU A 272 -4.55 26.15 -11.93
N ASP A 273 -5.38 27.20 -11.82
CA ASP A 273 -6.36 27.56 -12.84
C ASP A 273 -5.67 27.72 -14.21
N ALA A 274 -4.62 28.55 -14.28
CA ALA A 274 -3.87 28.78 -15.51
C ALA A 274 -3.06 27.55 -15.96
N PHE A 275 -2.52 26.77 -15.03
CA PHE A 275 -1.70 25.58 -15.32
C PHE A 275 -2.54 24.54 -16.05
N PHE A 276 -3.70 24.17 -15.53
CA PHE A 276 -4.56 23.17 -16.18
C PHE A 276 -5.26 23.68 -17.44
N GLN A 277 -5.42 25.00 -17.59
CA GLN A 277 -5.94 25.59 -18.84
C GLN A 277 -4.91 25.67 -19.97
N LEU A 278 -3.64 25.95 -19.64
CA LEU A 278 -2.60 26.24 -20.63
C LEU A 278 -1.68 25.05 -20.91
N ALA A 279 -1.57 24.10 -19.99
CA ALA A 279 -0.61 23.02 -20.12
C ALA A 279 -1.09 21.96 -21.11
N GLU A 280 -0.41 21.86 -22.25
CA GLU A 280 -0.51 20.70 -23.13
C GLU A 280 0.32 19.54 -22.56
N LEU A 281 -0.25 18.84 -21.58
CA LEU A 281 0.38 17.72 -20.90
C LEU A 281 0.31 16.45 -21.74
N GLN A 282 1.38 16.15 -22.48
CA GLN A 282 1.56 14.88 -23.19
C GLN A 282 2.21 13.81 -22.31
N ALA A 283 2.91 14.24 -21.25
CA ALA A 283 3.58 13.36 -20.30
C ALA A 283 2.62 12.86 -19.21
N PRO A 284 2.89 11.68 -18.61
CA PRO A 284 2.20 11.21 -17.41
C PRO A 284 2.13 12.29 -16.31
N LEU A 285 0.92 12.57 -15.84
CA LEU A 285 0.65 13.54 -14.79
C LEU A 285 0.33 12.83 -13.46
N VAL A 286 1.02 13.25 -12.40
CA VAL A 286 0.71 12.91 -11.00
C VAL A 286 0.24 14.17 -10.28
N VAL A 287 -0.93 14.12 -9.67
CA VAL A 287 -1.53 15.20 -8.88
C VAL A 287 -1.59 14.79 -7.42
N ASP A 288 -0.96 15.55 -6.54
CA ASP A 288 -0.90 15.26 -5.11
C ASP A 288 -1.21 16.50 -4.24
N ALA A 289 -1.49 16.25 -2.96
CA ALA A 289 -1.53 17.27 -1.91
C ALA A 289 -2.42 18.49 -2.24
N ASP A 290 -1.87 19.69 -2.20
CA ASP A 290 -2.60 20.94 -2.36
C ASP A 290 -3.28 21.06 -3.75
N ALA A 291 -2.74 20.42 -4.78
CA ALA A 291 -3.41 20.39 -6.09
C ALA A 291 -4.70 19.54 -6.04
N LEU A 292 -4.74 18.46 -5.25
CA LEU A 292 -5.97 17.70 -5.00
C LEU A 292 -6.99 18.51 -4.19
N ASN A 293 -6.51 19.30 -3.21
CA ASN A 293 -7.38 20.20 -2.45
C ASN A 293 -8.02 21.26 -3.38
N TRP A 294 -7.25 21.85 -4.30
CA TRP A 294 -7.80 22.77 -5.30
C TRP A 294 -8.76 22.08 -6.27
N LEU A 295 -8.45 20.86 -6.76
CA LEU A 295 -9.37 20.10 -7.62
C LEU A 295 -10.73 19.87 -6.94
N SER A 296 -10.73 19.58 -5.63
CA SER A 296 -11.97 19.37 -4.87
C SER A 296 -12.90 20.59 -4.82
N THR A 297 -12.40 21.80 -5.15
CA THR A 297 -13.23 23.01 -5.25
C THR A 297 -13.67 23.34 -6.67
N GLN A 298 -13.19 22.62 -7.68
CA GLN A 298 -13.53 22.90 -9.07
C GLN A 298 -14.75 22.08 -9.53
N PRO A 299 -15.70 22.71 -10.26
CA PRO A 299 -16.77 21.98 -10.92
C PRO A 299 -16.20 21.11 -12.05
N ASP A 300 -16.67 19.87 -12.16
CA ASP A 300 -16.26 18.91 -13.20
C ASP A 300 -14.73 18.79 -13.35
N TRP A 301 -14.03 18.82 -12.21
CA TRP A 301 -12.58 18.76 -12.18
C TRP A 301 -11.95 17.58 -12.94
N PRO A 302 -12.58 16.38 -13.07
CA PRO A 302 -11.97 15.30 -13.86
C PRO A 302 -11.74 15.70 -15.32
N ALA A 303 -12.61 16.53 -15.90
CA ALA A 303 -12.46 17.03 -17.27
C ALA A 303 -11.29 18.02 -17.44
N LEU A 304 -10.76 18.58 -16.34
CA LEU A 304 -9.60 19.49 -16.36
C LEU A 304 -8.27 18.74 -16.51
N LEU A 305 -8.25 17.43 -16.26
CA LEU A 305 -7.04 16.64 -16.28
C LEU A 305 -6.92 15.85 -17.58
N PRO A 306 -5.69 15.59 -18.08
CA PRO A 306 -5.47 14.61 -19.12
C PRO A 306 -6.04 13.24 -18.73
N PRO A 307 -6.63 12.48 -19.67
CA PRO A 307 -7.11 11.14 -19.40
C PRO A 307 -6.04 10.26 -18.75
N LEU A 308 -6.44 9.39 -17.84
CA LEU A 308 -5.53 8.48 -17.11
C LEU A 308 -4.44 9.17 -16.27
N SER A 309 -4.60 10.46 -15.91
CA SER A 309 -3.81 11.09 -14.84
C SER A 309 -3.89 10.30 -13.52
N LEU A 310 -2.87 10.41 -12.68
CA LEU A 310 -2.82 9.76 -11.37
C LEU A 310 -3.13 10.76 -10.25
N LEU A 311 -4.09 10.41 -9.40
CA LEU A 311 -4.38 11.14 -8.17
C LEU A 311 -3.91 10.31 -6.96
N THR A 312 -3.24 10.94 -6.00
CA THR A 312 -2.66 10.25 -4.83
C THR A 312 -3.26 10.69 -3.48
N PRO A 313 -4.59 10.75 -3.28
CA PRO A 313 -5.17 11.29 -2.05
C PRO A 313 -4.92 10.40 -0.83
N HIS A 314 -4.70 11.03 0.33
CA HIS A 314 -4.94 10.40 1.63
C HIS A 314 -6.44 10.43 1.97
N PRO A 315 -6.92 9.72 3.02
CA PRO A 315 -8.36 9.66 3.31
C PRO A 315 -9.04 11.04 3.45
N GLY A 316 -8.42 12.00 4.13
CA GLY A 316 -8.93 13.39 4.18
C GLY A 316 -9.05 14.09 2.81
N GLU A 317 -8.06 13.97 1.92
CA GLU A 317 -8.13 14.52 0.54
C GLU A 317 -9.21 13.80 -0.27
N MET A 318 -9.30 12.47 -0.13
CA MET A 318 -10.31 11.66 -0.80
C MET A 318 -11.73 12.05 -0.38
N ALA A 319 -11.95 12.26 0.91
CA ALA A 319 -13.25 12.69 1.44
C ALA A 319 -13.69 14.04 0.83
N ARG A 320 -12.75 14.99 0.68
CA ARG A 320 -13.00 16.28 0.01
C ARG A 320 -13.33 16.10 -1.47
N LEU A 321 -12.57 15.29 -2.20
CA LEU A 321 -12.81 15.00 -3.62
C LEU A 321 -14.18 14.34 -3.87
N LEU A 322 -14.64 13.49 -2.94
CA LEU A 322 -15.95 12.85 -2.99
C LEU A 322 -17.08 13.75 -2.46
N GLY A 323 -16.76 14.86 -1.79
CA GLY A 323 -17.76 15.72 -1.14
C GLY A 323 -18.48 15.07 0.04
N ILE A 324 -17.84 14.12 0.74
CA ILE A 324 -18.42 13.41 1.89
C ILE A 324 -17.61 13.64 3.18
N PRO A 325 -18.23 13.51 4.36
CA PRO A 325 -17.50 13.53 5.62
C PRO A 325 -16.43 12.42 5.72
N LEU A 326 -15.28 12.72 6.35
CA LEU A 326 -14.20 11.75 6.51
C LEU A 326 -14.64 10.49 7.28
N HIS A 327 -15.48 10.63 8.30
CA HIS A 327 -15.96 9.47 9.06
C HIS A 327 -16.80 8.50 8.21
N ASP A 328 -17.57 9.02 7.25
CA ASP A 328 -18.35 8.21 6.31
C ASP A 328 -17.46 7.51 5.28
N LEU A 329 -16.36 8.15 4.87
CA LEU A 329 -15.35 7.49 4.03
C LEU A 329 -14.68 6.33 4.77
N LEU A 330 -14.31 6.55 6.04
CA LEU A 330 -13.57 5.56 6.84
C LEU A 330 -14.39 4.32 7.21
N SER A 331 -15.72 4.39 7.14
CA SER A 331 -16.61 3.24 7.37
C SER A 331 -16.84 2.37 6.12
N GLN A 332 -16.36 2.82 4.96
CA GLN A 332 -16.56 2.13 3.68
C GLN A 332 -15.40 1.21 3.30
N ASN A 333 -15.68 0.27 2.40
CA ASN A 333 -14.67 -0.59 1.83
C ASN A 333 -13.77 0.21 0.87
N ARG A 334 -12.51 0.43 1.26
CA ARG A 334 -11.56 1.25 0.49
C ARG A 334 -11.28 0.74 -0.91
N ILE A 335 -11.37 -0.57 -1.15
CA ILE A 335 -11.21 -1.14 -2.49
C ILE A 335 -12.36 -0.69 -3.40
N GLU A 336 -13.59 -0.82 -2.91
CA GLU A 336 -14.79 -0.43 -3.67
C GLU A 336 -14.86 1.08 -3.88
N VAL A 337 -14.53 1.87 -2.85
CA VAL A 337 -14.47 3.33 -2.97
C VAL A 337 -13.45 3.75 -4.03
N ALA A 338 -12.22 3.19 -3.98
CA ALA A 338 -11.18 3.57 -4.92
C ALA A 338 -11.55 3.15 -6.36
N GLN A 339 -12.13 1.95 -6.52
CA GLN A 339 -12.56 1.42 -7.81
C GLN A 339 -13.69 2.26 -8.41
N ALA A 340 -14.71 2.58 -7.62
CA ALA A 340 -15.84 3.41 -8.06
C ALA A 340 -15.39 4.83 -8.44
N ALA A 341 -14.53 5.44 -7.63
CA ALA A 341 -14.01 6.78 -7.89
C ALA A 341 -13.11 6.82 -9.14
N ALA A 342 -12.18 5.86 -9.30
CA ALA A 342 -11.34 5.77 -10.49
C ALA A 342 -12.18 5.64 -11.76
N ALA A 343 -13.19 4.76 -11.75
CA ALA A 343 -14.11 4.58 -12.88
C ALA A 343 -14.94 5.83 -13.17
N ALA A 344 -15.47 6.49 -12.13
CA ALA A 344 -16.29 7.69 -12.26
C ALA A 344 -15.49 8.88 -12.80
N TRP A 345 -14.24 9.03 -12.39
CA TRP A 345 -13.37 10.14 -12.78
C TRP A 345 -12.57 9.87 -14.06
N GLY A 346 -12.50 8.63 -14.55
CA GLY A 346 -11.70 8.28 -15.73
C GLY A 346 -10.18 8.37 -15.50
N HIS A 347 -9.75 8.32 -14.24
CA HIS A 347 -8.38 8.52 -13.81
C HIS A 347 -7.88 7.39 -12.92
N ILE A 348 -6.56 7.24 -12.83
CA ILE A 348 -5.94 6.30 -11.92
C ILE A 348 -5.97 6.92 -10.52
N LEU A 349 -6.35 6.13 -9.52
CA LEU A 349 -6.43 6.57 -8.14
C LEU A 349 -5.49 5.75 -7.26
N LEU A 350 -4.68 6.40 -6.45
CA LEU A 350 -3.88 5.80 -5.40
C LEU A 350 -4.37 6.34 -4.04
N LEU A 351 -5.18 5.55 -3.36
CA LEU A 351 -5.73 5.88 -2.05
C LEU A 351 -4.74 5.49 -0.94
N LYS A 352 -3.99 6.48 -0.44
CA LYS A 352 -2.96 6.31 0.60
C LYS A 352 -3.57 5.79 1.91
N GLY A 353 -2.75 5.05 2.67
CA GLY A 353 -3.10 4.46 3.97
C GLY A 353 -2.49 3.06 4.14
N ALA A 354 -2.73 2.41 5.28
CA ALA A 354 -2.43 0.98 5.44
C ALA A 354 -3.07 0.20 4.29
N HIS A 355 -2.40 -0.78 3.71
CA HIS A 355 -2.88 -1.46 2.49
C HIS A 355 -3.33 -0.48 1.41
N THR A 356 -2.44 0.44 1.03
CA THR A 356 -2.69 1.42 -0.04
C THR A 356 -3.32 0.74 -1.26
N VAL A 357 -4.39 1.35 -1.78
CA VAL A 357 -5.19 0.80 -2.88
C VAL A 357 -4.92 1.63 -4.13
N VAL A 358 -4.52 0.97 -5.22
CA VAL A 358 -4.33 1.59 -6.53
C VAL A 358 -5.41 1.06 -7.47
N ALA A 359 -6.29 1.94 -7.97
CA ALA A 359 -7.42 1.58 -8.82
C ALA A 359 -7.29 2.23 -10.20
N HIS A 360 -7.57 1.44 -11.24
CA HIS A 360 -7.61 1.87 -12.63
C HIS A 360 -9.07 2.03 -13.09
N PRO A 361 -9.39 2.99 -13.98
CA PRO A 361 -10.77 3.23 -14.42
C PRO A 361 -11.46 2.05 -15.13
N ASP A 362 -10.71 1.07 -15.64
CA ASP A 362 -11.27 -0.18 -16.22
C ASP A 362 -11.68 -1.25 -15.17
N GLY A 363 -11.55 -0.89 -13.89
CA GLY A 363 -11.91 -1.71 -12.75
C GLY A 363 -10.79 -2.59 -12.21
N ARG A 364 -9.57 -2.57 -12.76
CA ARG A 364 -8.41 -3.23 -12.14
C ARG A 364 -8.02 -2.52 -10.84
N VAL A 365 -7.59 -3.28 -9.85
CA VAL A 365 -7.13 -2.80 -8.54
C VAL A 365 -5.89 -3.58 -8.12
N VAL A 366 -4.90 -2.88 -7.59
CA VAL A 366 -3.73 -3.45 -6.91
C VAL A 366 -3.69 -2.93 -5.48
N VAL A 367 -3.70 -3.84 -4.51
CA VAL A 367 -3.55 -3.54 -3.08
C VAL A 367 -2.09 -3.78 -2.69
N LEU A 368 -1.52 -2.89 -1.88
CA LEU A 368 -0.17 -3.08 -1.34
C LEU A 368 -0.19 -3.89 -0.03
N PRO A 369 0.80 -4.75 0.21
CA PRO A 369 0.80 -5.63 1.40
C PRO A 369 1.29 -4.94 2.69
N PHE A 370 1.40 -3.61 2.72
CA PHE A 370 2.05 -2.89 3.82
C PHE A 370 1.04 -2.17 4.73
N ALA A 371 1.06 -2.51 6.01
CA ALA A 371 0.44 -1.76 7.09
C ALA A 371 1.52 -1.35 8.10
N ASN A 372 2.09 -0.16 7.91
CA ASN A 372 3.24 0.30 8.68
C ASN A 372 3.07 1.75 9.13
N SER A 373 2.80 1.94 10.42
CA SER A 373 2.66 3.26 11.04
C SER A 373 3.94 4.09 11.03
N LEU A 374 5.11 3.46 10.84
CA LEU A 374 6.40 4.15 10.71
C LEU A 374 6.44 5.10 9.51
N LEU A 375 5.59 4.87 8.50
CA LEU A 375 5.42 5.72 7.33
C LEU A 375 4.51 6.94 7.59
N SER A 376 3.83 7.00 8.74
CA SER A 376 2.90 8.07 9.10
C SER A 376 3.63 9.33 9.58
N VAL A 377 4.50 9.86 8.72
CA VAL A 377 5.32 11.06 8.97
C VAL A 377 5.14 12.09 7.87
N GLY A 378 5.19 13.37 8.26
CA GLY A 378 5.11 14.48 7.32
C GLY A 378 6.15 14.35 6.20
N GLY A 379 5.71 14.48 4.96
CA GLY A 379 6.56 14.39 3.77
C GLY A 379 6.79 12.98 3.21
N SER A 380 6.27 11.92 3.85
CA SER A 380 6.29 10.57 3.26
C SER A 380 5.51 10.52 1.93
N GLY A 381 4.36 11.20 1.85
CA GLY A 381 3.58 11.32 0.61
C GLY A 381 4.33 12.03 -0.51
N ASP A 382 5.12 13.06 -0.19
CA ASP A 382 5.93 13.78 -1.17
C ASP A 382 6.97 12.85 -1.82
N VAL A 383 7.65 12.04 -0.99
CA VAL A 383 8.59 11.02 -1.49
C VAL A 383 7.87 10.05 -2.42
N LEU A 384 6.67 9.59 -2.04
CA LEU A 384 5.86 8.70 -2.87
C LEU A 384 5.53 9.31 -4.25
N GLY A 385 5.07 10.56 -4.30
CA GLY A 385 4.82 11.26 -5.56
C GLY A 385 6.07 11.33 -6.44
N GLY A 386 7.22 11.65 -5.83
CA GLY A 386 8.53 11.64 -6.48
C GLY A 386 8.94 10.29 -7.06
N LEU A 387 8.73 9.20 -6.31
CA LEU A 387 9.02 7.85 -6.77
C LEU A 387 8.19 7.48 -8.00
N ILE A 388 6.88 7.77 -7.95
CA ILE A 388 5.95 7.40 -9.02
C ILE A 388 6.26 8.19 -10.30
N VAL A 389 6.38 9.52 -10.22
CA VAL A 389 6.65 10.34 -11.41
C VAL A 389 7.98 9.96 -12.06
N ALA A 390 8.98 9.58 -11.27
CA ALA A 390 10.28 9.11 -11.79
C ALA A 390 10.17 7.77 -12.53
N LEU A 391 9.38 6.82 -12.04
CA LEU A 391 9.17 5.55 -12.75
C LEU A 391 8.41 5.80 -14.06
N ALA A 392 7.38 6.65 -14.03
CA ALA A 392 6.63 7.03 -15.21
C ALA A 392 7.50 7.75 -16.26
N GLY A 393 8.30 8.73 -15.82
CA GLY A 393 9.24 9.44 -16.70
C GLY A 393 10.37 8.59 -17.26
N GLN A 394 10.67 7.44 -16.64
CA GLN A 394 11.58 6.44 -17.20
C GLN A 394 10.91 5.54 -18.26
N GLY A 395 9.63 5.76 -18.58
CA GLY A 395 8.87 5.04 -19.59
C GLY A 395 8.03 3.88 -19.05
N ALA A 396 7.91 3.70 -17.73
CA ALA A 396 6.91 2.78 -17.19
C ALA A 396 5.51 3.37 -17.42
N PRO A 397 4.50 2.59 -17.84
CA PRO A 397 3.15 3.13 -17.93
C PRO A 397 2.67 3.59 -16.53
N LEU A 398 1.88 4.67 -16.49
CA LEU A 398 1.57 5.36 -15.24
C LEU A 398 0.83 4.46 -14.22
N TRP A 399 0.02 3.53 -14.72
CA TRP A 399 -0.62 2.49 -13.92
C TRP A 399 0.40 1.63 -13.16
N GLU A 400 1.36 1.05 -13.88
CA GLU A 400 2.47 0.27 -13.35
C GLU A 400 3.34 1.09 -12.38
N ALA A 401 3.67 2.33 -12.76
CA ALA A 401 4.46 3.24 -11.96
C ALA A 401 3.80 3.55 -10.60
N ALA A 402 2.47 3.68 -10.57
CA ALA A 402 1.72 4.00 -9.36
C ALA A 402 1.88 2.93 -8.27
N TRP A 403 1.55 1.67 -8.58
CA TRP A 403 1.66 0.59 -7.59
C TRP A 403 3.11 0.13 -7.37
N ALA A 404 3.99 0.22 -8.37
CA ALA A 404 5.41 -0.09 -8.18
C ALA A 404 6.12 0.95 -7.31
N GLY A 405 5.87 2.24 -7.53
CA GLY A 405 6.42 3.33 -6.72
C GLY A 405 5.95 3.25 -5.28
N ALA A 406 4.67 2.98 -5.08
CA ALA A 406 4.10 2.79 -3.75
C ALA A 406 4.59 1.52 -3.05
N TYR A 407 4.82 0.44 -3.79
CA TYR A 407 5.45 -0.75 -3.22
C TYR A 407 6.88 -0.46 -2.76
N LEU A 408 7.70 0.19 -3.59
CA LEU A 408 9.07 0.57 -3.22
C LEU A 408 9.10 1.45 -1.97
N HIS A 409 8.17 2.41 -1.88
CA HIS A 409 7.98 3.26 -0.72
C HIS A 409 7.64 2.45 0.53
N GLY A 410 6.61 1.59 0.45
CA GLY A 410 6.18 0.74 1.57
C GLY A 410 7.26 -0.24 2.03
N ALA A 411 7.93 -0.89 1.09
CA ALA A 411 9.03 -1.82 1.37
C ALA A 411 10.25 -1.12 1.99
N ALA A 412 10.54 0.13 1.62
CA ALA A 412 11.61 0.90 2.26
C ALA A 412 11.26 1.22 3.73
N GLY A 413 10.00 1.57 4.01
CA GLY A 413 9.51 1.71 5.37
C GLY A 413 9.55 0.40 6.17
N GLU A 414 9.17 -0.72 5.55
CA GLU A 414 9.19 -2.04 6.21
C GLU A 414 10.63 -2.46 6.56
N ALA A 415 11.58 -2.27 5.63
CA ALA A 415 12.99 -2.51 5.89
C ALA A 415 13.54 -1.63 7.03
N ALA A 416 13.04 -0.40 7.17
CA ALA A 416 13.45 0.51 8.23
C ALA A 416 12.93 0.10 9.62
N ARG A 417 11.88 -0.72 9.73
CA ARG A 417 11.34 -1.15 11.04
C ARG A 417 12.35 -1.90 11.89
N ALA A 418 13.25 -2.66 11.26
CA ALA A 418 14.32 -3.36 11.98
C ALA A 418 15.27 -2.40 12.73
N GLN A 419 15.37 -1.14 12.26
CA GLN A 419 16.24 -0.13 12.84
C GLN A 419 15.50 0.83 13.78
N TYR A 420 14.29 1.26 13.42
CA TYR A 420 13.56 2.32 14.14
C TYR A 420 12.40 1.79 15.01
N GLY A 421 11.98 0.55 14.86
CA GLY A 421 10.78 0.02 15.52
C GLY A 421 9.50 0.54 14.85
N ASP A 422 8.68 1.29 15.60
CA ASP A 422 7.33 1.72 15.23
C ASP A 422 7.16 3.24 15.02
N ALA A 423 8.16 4.05 15.41
CA ALA A 423 8.14 5.51 15.24
C ALA A 423 9.55 6.10 14.98
N GLY A 424 9.59 7.35 14.49
CA GLY A 424 10.82 8.16 14.40
C GLY A 424 11.55 8.17 13.05
N LEU A 425 11.02 7.50 12.02
CA LEU A 425 11.57 7.53 10.66
C LEU A 425 11.33 8.88 9.98
N LEU A 426 12.32 9.43 9.30
CA LEU A 426 12.17 10.64 8.49
C LEU A 426 11.84 10.31 7.03
N ALA A 427 11.08 11.19 6.36
CA ALA A 427 10.73 11.01 4.96
C ALA A 427 11.95 10.80 4.04
N ARG A 428 13.04 11.55 4.28
CA ARG A 428 14.30 11.38 3.53
C ARG A 428 14.93 10.00 3.70
N GLU A 429 14.74 9.36 4.84
CA GLU A 429 15.28 8.03 5.12
C GLU A 429 14.49 6.97 4.36
N ILE A 430 13.17 7.15 4.20
CA ILE A 430 12.35 6.34 3.28
C ILE A 430 12.92 6.41 1.87
N ALA A 431 13.14 7.63 1.34
CA ALA A 431 13.70 7.81 0.02
C ALA A 431 15.10 7.15 -0.12
N ASN A 432 15.95 7.30 0.90
CA ASN A 432 17.29 6.70 0.92
C ASN A 432 17.28 5.17 1.01
N GLY A 433 16.22 4.56 1.55
CA GLY A 433 16.04 3.10 1.60
C GLY A 433 15.66 2.47 0.25
N VAL A 434 15.01 3.22 -0.65
CA VAL A 434 14.50 2.72 -1.94
C VAL A 434 15.57 2.03 -2.81
N PRO A 435 16.78 2.56 -2.98
CA PRO A 435 17.82 1.88 -3.76
C PRO A 435 18.18 0.48 -3.24
N ALA A 436 18.16 0.27 -1.93
CA ALA A 436 18.45 -1.04 -1.33
C ALA A 436 17.33 -2.05 -1.63
N VAL A 437 16.07 -1.63 -1.49
CA VAL A 437 14.89 -2.44 -1.87
C VAL A 437 14.95 -2.81 -3.35
N ARG A 438 15.21 -1.83 -4.22
CA ARG A 438 15.28 -2.05 -5.68
C ARG A 438 16.41 -3.00 -6.06
N ARG A 439 17.54 -2.98 -5.32
CA ARG A 439 18.64 -3.94 -5.49
C ARG A 439 18.20 -5.35 -5.09
N ALA A 440 17.56 -5.52 -3.94
CA ALA A 440 17.08 -6.82 -3.46
C ALA A 440 16.10 -7.48 -4.45
N MET A 441 15.20 -6.70 -5.06
CA MET A 441 14.30 -7.21 -6.11
C MET A 441 15.04 -7.75 -7.34
N LYS A 442 16.18 -7.16 -7.71
CA LYS A 442 16.97 -7.61 -8.86
C LYS A 442 17.74 -8.90 -8.57
N SER A 443 18.32 -9.03 -7.39
CA SER A 443 19.10 -10.20 -6.96
C SER A 443 18.25 -11.43 -6.61
N GLY A 444 16.92 -11.26 -6.52
CA GLY A 444 16.05 -12.19 -5.81
C GLY A 444 16.09 -11.88 -4.32
N PHE A 445 14.93 -11.95 -3.66
CA PHE A 445 14.91 -11.97 -2.19
C PHE A 445 15.61 -13.26 -1.78
N ALA A 446 16.77 -13.13 -1.14
CA ALA A 446 17.51 -14.26 -0.58
C ALA A 446 16.84 -14.73 0.70
#